data_AF-A0A5N5TFC1-F1
#
_entry.id   AF-A0A5N5TFC1-F1
#
_cell.length_a   1.000
_cell.length_b   1.000
_cell.length_c   1.000
_cell.angle_alpha   90.00
_cell.angle_beta   90.00
_cell.angle_gamma   90.00
#
_symmetry.space_group_name_H-M   'P 1'
#
loop_
_entity.id
_entity.type
_entity.pdbx_description
1 polymer ?
#
loop_
_entity_poly.entity_id
_entity_poly.type
_entity_poly.pdbx_seq_one_letter_code
_entity_poly.pdbx_strand_id
1 'polypeptide(L)'
;MYIFRNGSIVFWNMPSLERRNFIKFLRNYENQSYDEEVVQEESGNACLRLTLSDKHLEKFTFSNALAMSVKLGIWEASLEKYIENIEYVTEELQNSGVVVLNQSEVLQKLGQLFALRHLINLSSDLLDIPDFYWDHDNLENLYIKMSAHL
;
A
#
# COMPACT_ATOMS: atom_id res chain seq x y z
N MET A 1 -2.36 19.13 0.43
CA MET A 1 -1.42 18.01 0.56
C MET A 1 -1.76 17.29 1.85
N TYR A 2 -1.80 15.96 1.82
CA TYR A 2 -2.06 15.14 3.00
C TYR A 2 -0.89 14.16 3.17
N ILE A 3 -0.42 14.00 4.40
CA ILE A 3 0.66 13.08 4.79
C ILE A 3 0.05 12.06 5.74
N PHE A 4 0.24 10.78 5.45
CA PHE A 4 -0.31 9.68 6.23
C PHE A 4 0.78 9.00 7.06
N ARG A 5 0.40 8.43 8.20
CA ARG A 5 1.33 7.77 9.12
C ARG A 5 2.01 6.54 8.51
N ASN A 6 1.39 5.95 7.48
CA ASN A 6 1.89 4.79 6.76
C ASN A 6 3.01 5.11 5.73
N GLY A 7 3.40 6.38 5.60
CA GLY A 7 4.43 6.87 4.69
C GLY A 7 3.89 7.44 3.38
N SER A 8 2.59 7.30 3.09
CA SER A 8 1.99 7.79 1.85
C SER A 8 1.77 9.31 1.87
N ILE A 9 1.95 9.95 0.71
CA ILE A 9 1.76 11.40 0.56
C ILE A 9 0.91 11.67 -0.67
N VAL A 10 -0.18 12.42 -0.48
CA VAL A 10 -1.07 12.81 -1.56
C VAL A 10 -0.98 14.30 -1.82
N PHE A 11 -0.56 14.63 -3.04
CA PHE A 11 -0.45 15.99 -3.53
C PHE A 11 -1.69 16.38 -4.32
N TRP A 12 -2.25 17.54 -4.02
CA TRP A 12 -3.35 18.13 -4.78
C TRP A 12 -2.84 19.38 -5.48
N ASN A 13 -3.04 19.46 -6.79
CA ASN A 13 -2.70 20.64 -7.60
C ASN A 13 -1.25 21.14 -7.40
N MET A 14 -0.29 20.22 -7.24
CA MET A 14 1.12 20.56 -7.08
C MET A 14 1.92 20.12 -8.33
N PRO A 15 2.69 21.02 -8.97
CA PRO A 15 3.53 20.68 -10.11
C PRO A 15 4.54 19.58 -9.80
N SER A 16 4.90 18.78 -10.81
CA SER A 16 5.82 17.66 -10.65
C SER A 16 7.21 18.06 -10.13
N LEU A 17 7.70 19.26 -10.47
CA LEU A 17 8.97 19.78 -9.97
C LEU A 17 8.94 20.00 -8.44
N GLU A 18 7.87 20.62 -7.94
CA GLU A 18 7.68 20.86 -6.51
C GLU A 18 7.50 19.55 -5.74
N ARG A 19 6.67 18.63 -6.26
CA ARG A 19 6.50 17.29 -5.67
C ARG A 19 7.84 16.58 -5.52
N ARG A 20 8.67 16.56 -6.58
CA ARG A 20 9.99 15.91 -6.55
C ARG A 20 10.93 16.54 -5.53
N ASN A 21 10.98 17.87 -5.45
CA ASN A 21 11.82 18.55 -4.48
C ASN A 21 11.37 18.26 -3.04
N PHE A 22 10.06 18.19 -2.82
CA PHE A 22 9.50 17.85 -1.52
C PHE A 22 9.80 16.40 -1.11
N ILE A 23 9.64 15.44 -2.02
CA ILE A 23 10.00 14.03 -1.76
C ILE A 23 11.50 13.91 -1.44
N LYS A 24 12.37 14.60 -2.20
CA LYS A 24 13.82 14.61 -1.92
C LYS A 24 14.14 15.16 -0.53
N PHE A 25 13.42 16.19 -0.08
CA PHE A 25 13.58 16.71 1.27
C PHE A 25 13.16 15.69 2.35
N LEU A 26 12.05 14.99 2.12
CA LEU A 26 11.51 14.02 3.07
C LEU A 26 12.32 12.72 3.17
N ARG A 27 13.06 12.33 2.13
CA ARG A 27 13.96 11.16 2.20
C ARG A 27 14.93 11.22 3.38
N ASN A 28 15.31 12.42 3.84
CA ASN A 28 16.20 12.58 5.00
C ASN A 28 15.54 12.22 6.35
N TYR A 29 14.21 12.06 6.38
CA TYR A 29 13.42 11.78 7.56
C TYR A 29 12.68 10.44 7.46
N GLU A 30 12.97 9.66 6.42
CA GLU A 30 12.36 8.36 6.18
C GLU A 30 12.99 7.29 7.09
N ASN A 31 12.15 6.58 7.82
CA ASN A 31 12.55 5.38 8.56
C ASN A 31 12.02 4.16 7.83
N GLN A 32 12.90 3.19 7.56
CA GLN A 32 12.57 1.93 6.86
C GLN A 32 11.97 2.17 5.47
N SER A 33 12.82 2.60 4.53
CA SER A 33 12.41 2.85 3.15
C SER A 33 11.99 1.55 2.46
N TYR A 34 10.97 1.66 1.60
CA TYR A 34 10.58 0.59 0.69
C TYR A 34 11.65 0.44 -0.40
N ASP A 35 11.80 -0.78 -0.94
CA ASP A 35 12.63 -1.00 -2.12
C ASP A 35 12.17 -0.05 -3.24
N GLU A 36 13.12 0.60 -3.93
CA GLU A 36 12.77 1.57 -4.99
C GLU A 36 11.98 0.91 -6.13
N GLU A 37 12.12 -0.40 -6.32
CA GLU A 37 11.34 -1.22 -7.26
C GLU A 37 9.85 -1.33 -6.89
N VAL A 38 9.51 -1.15 -5.61
CA VAL A 38 8.15 -1.32 -5.07
C VAL A 38 7.46 0.03 -4.87
N VAL A 39 8.18 1.15 -4.98
CA VAL A 39 7.59 2.49 -4.83
C VAL A 39 6.60 2.75 -5.99
N GLN A 40 5.31 2.71 -5.67
CA GLN A 40 4.23 2.98 -6.62
C GLN A 40 3.81 4.46 -6.59
N GLU A 41 3.75 5.09 -7.78
CA GLU A 41 3.06 6.36 -7.99
C GLU A 41 1.73 6.11 -8.69
N GLU A 42 0.61 6.27 -7.97
CA GLU A 42 -0.70 6.33 -8.60
C GLU A 42 -1.05 7.77 -8.99
N SER A 43 -1.49 7.96 -10.23
CA SER A 43 -2.02 9.23 -10.72
C SER A 43 -3.48 9.07 -11.12
N GLY A 44 -4.38 9.42 -10.21
CA GLY A 44 -5.81 9.47 -10.50
C GLY A 44 -6.20 10.81 -11.11
N ASN A 45 -6.64 10.82 -12.37
CA ASN A 45 -7.46 11.91 -12.89
C ASN A 45 -8.85 11.81 -12.26
N ALA A 46 -8.96 12.18 -10.99
CA ALA A 46 -10.24 12.32 -10.33
C ALA A 46 -10.95 13.55 -10.92
N CYS A 47 -11.46 13.39 -12.14
CA CYS A 47 -12.55 14.17 -12.73
C CYS A 47 -13.87 13.86 -12.00
N LEU A 48 -13.80 13.64 -10.69
CA LEU A 48 -14.92 13.92 -9.83
C LEU A 48 -14.96 15.43 -9.83
N ARG A 49 -16.05 16.00 -10.33
CA ARG A 49 -16.48 17.35 -9.99
C ARG A 49 -16.66 17.43 -8.47
N LEU A 50 -15.57 17.33 -7.69
CA LEU A 50 -15.39 18.02 -6.43
C LEU A 50 -15.42 19.49 -6.82
N THR A 51 -16.63 19.94 -7.15
CA THR A 51 -17.00 21.33 -7.29
C THR A 51 -16.34 22.02 -6.12
N LEU A 52 -15.61 23.08 -6.45
CA LEU A 52 -14.80 23.95 -5.60
C LEU A 52 -15.59 24.46 -4.37
N SER A 53 -16.02 23.54 -3.53
CA SER A 53 -16.63 23.74 -2.24
C SER A 53 -15.58 23.29 -1.22
N ASP A 54 -15.50 24.03 -0.13
CA ASP A 54 -14.53 23.95 0.97
C ASP A 54 -14.53 22.62 1.75
N LYS A 55 -14.84 21.50 1.10
CA LYS A 55 -14.94 20.20 1.74
C LYS A 55 -13.57 19.54 1.80
N HIS A 56 -12.71 20.09 2.66
CA HIS A 56 -11.43 19.52 3.05
C HIS A 56 -11.54 18.05 3.46
N LEU A 57 -12.70 17.64 3.98
CA LEU A 57 -12.97 16.27 4.41
C LEU A 57 -13.20 15.30 3.25
N GLU A 58 -13.83 15.74 2.15
CA GLU A 58 -13.97 14.92 0.94
C GLU A 58 -12.59 14.74 0.25
N LYS A 59 -11.78 15.80 0.19
CA LYS A 59 -10.40 15.72 -0.31
C LYS A 59 -9.53 14.80 0.55
N PHE A 60 -9.68 14.89 1.87
CA PHE A 60 -9.02 13.96 2.79
C PHE A 60 -9.47 12.52 2.53
N THR A 61 -10.78 12.30 2.41
CA THR A 61 -11.37 10.96 2.18
C THR A 61 -10.82 10.33 0.91
N PHE A 62 -10.79 11.08 -0.19
CA PHE A 62 -10.19 10.64 -1.44
C PHE A 62 -8.70 10.34 -1.30
N SER A 63 -7.97 11.23 -0.62
CA SER A 63 -6.54 11.05 -0.37
C SER A 63 -6.26 9.81 0.46
N ASN A 64 -7.12 9.52 1.43
CA ASN A 64 -6.99 8.37 2.30
C ASN A 64 -7.21 7.06 1.52
N ALA A 65 -8.26 7.01 0.70
CA ALA A 65 -8.52 5.87 -0.18
C ALA A 65 -7.37 5.62 -1.18
N LEU A 66 -6.84 6.67 -1.79
CA LEU A 66 -5.69 6.57 -2.70
C LEU A 66 -4.41 6.12 -1.98
N ALA A 67 -4.14 6.69 -0.80
CA ALA A 67 -3.00 6.28 0.01
C ALA A 67 -3.07 4.81 0.44
N MET A 68 -4.28 4.29 0.61
CA MET A 68 -4.55 2.89 0.90
C MET A 68 -4.37 1.98 -0.31
N SER A 69 -4.85 2.38 -1.49
CA SER A 69 -4.64 1.66 -2.76
C SER A 69 -3.15 1.42 -3.02
N VAL A 70 -2.36 2.49 -3.02
CA VAL A 70 -0.90 2.42 -3.18
C VAL A 70 -0.26 1.51 -2.14
N LYS A 71 -0.75 1.55 -0.90
CA LYS A 71 -0.20 0.70 0.18
C LYS A 71 -0.47 -0.78 -0.06
N LEU A 72 -1.67 -1.10 -0.53
CA LEU A 72 -2.06 -2.46 -0.86
C LEU A 72 -1.21 -2.98 -2.02
N GLY A 73 -1.03 -2.20 -3.08
CA GLY A 73 -0.20 -2.57 -4.22
C GLY A 73 1.28 -2.82 -3.86
N ILE A 74 1.83 -2.08 -2.89
CA ILE A 74 3.17 -2.36 -2.34
C ILE A 74 3.25 -3.74 -1.68
N TRP A 75 2.22 -4.12 -0.91
CA TRP A 75 2.21 -5.44 -0.26
C TRP A 75 1.93 -6.58 -1.23
N GLU A 76 1.03 -6.37 -2.19
CA GLU A 76 0.80 -7.32 -3.28
C GLU A 76 2.10 -7.59 -4.03
N ALA A 77 2.84 -6.55 -4.42
CA ALA A 77 4.14 -6.71 -5.07
C ALA A 77 5.17 -7.43 -4.16
N SER A 78 5.17 -7.14 -2.85
CA SER A 78 6.06 -7.81 -1.90
C SER A 78 5.70 -9.30 -1.72
N LEU A 79 4.41 -9.63 -1.75
CA LEU A 79 3.90 -10.99 -1.65
C LEU A 79 4.16 -11.77 -2.95
N GLU A 80 3.94 -11.15 -4.10
CA GLU A 80 4.26 -11.71 -5.42
C GLU A 80 5.75 -12.08 -5.51
N LYS A 81 6.64 -11.14 -5.14
CA LYS A 81 8.09 -11.38 -5.07
C LYS A 81 8.46 -12.56 -4.18
N TYR A 82 7.71 -12.79 -3.09
CA TYR A 82 7.90 -13.96 -2.24
C TYR A 82 7.40 -15.24 -2.91
N ILE A 83 6.25 -15.21 -3.58
CA ILE A 83 5.67 -16.35 -4.30
C ILE A 83 6.61 -16.81 -5.42
N GLU A 84 7.08 -15.88 -6.25
CA GLU A 84 8.09 -16.15 -7.30
C GLU A 84 9.33 -16.84 -6.72
N ASN A 85 9.73 -16.44 -5.51
CA ASN A 85 10.91 -16.98 -4.84
C ASN A 85 10.74 -18.43 -4.33
N ILE A 86 9.50 -18.90 -4.15
CA ILE A 86 9.20 -20.27 -3.70
C ILE A 86 8.57 -21.15 -4.78
N GLU A 87 8.28 -20.59 -5.97
CA GLU A 87 7.61 -21.29 -7.08
C GLU A 87 8.31 -22.61 -7.43
N TYR A 88 9.64 -22.57 -7.65
CA TYR A 88 10.43 -23.77 -7.97
C TYR A 88 10.31 -24.88 -6.92
N VAL A 89 10.21 -24.51 -5.63
CA VAL A 89 10.07 -25.46 -4.53
C VAL A 89 8.74 -26.19 -4.64
N THR A 90 7.68 -25.46 -4.99
CA THR A 90 6.34 -26.03 -5.16
C THR A 90 6.26 -26.93 -6.40
N GLU A 91 6.87 -26.53 -7.51
CA GLU A 91 6.93 -27.35 -8.73
C GLU A 91 7.73 -28.63 -8.54
N GLU A 92 8.91 -28.55 -7.92
CA GLU A 92 9.74 -29.72 -7.64
C GLU A 92 9.03 -30.69 -6.70
N LEU A 93 8.38 -30.17 -5.65
CA LEU A 93 7.61 -30.99 -4.73
C LEU A 93 6.43 -31.68 -5.43
N GLN A 94 5.75 -30.99 -6.36
CA GLN A 94 4.65 -31.56 -7.14
C GLN A 94 5.12 -32.66 -8.10
N ASN A 95 6.24 -32.43 -8.79
CA ASN A 95 6.74 -33.33 -9.84
C ASN A 95 7.50 -34.53 -9.29
N SER A 96 8.33 -34.33 -8.26
CA SER A 96 9.23 -35.36 -7.72
C SER A 96 8.72 -35.97 -6.42
N GLY A 97 7.81 -35.30 -5.70
CA GLY A 97 7.41 -35.68 -4.33
C GLY A 97 8.48 -35.44 -3.28
N VAL A 98 9.61 -34.82 -3.64
CA VAL A 98 10.76 -34.59 -2.76
C VAL A 98 11.05 -33.09 -2.66
N VAL A 99 11.30 -32.61 -1.45
CA VAL A 99 11.75 -31.24 -1.19
C VAL A 99 13.27 -31.19 -1.31
N VAL A 100 13.79 -30.36 -2.22
CA VAL A 100 15.25 -30.20 -2.44
C VAL A 100 15.89 -29.21 -1.44
N LEU A 101 15.07 -28.47 -0.69
CA LEU A 101 15.53 -27.56 0.36
C LEU A 101 16.05 -28.32 1.59
N ASN A 102 17.16 -27.83 2.16
CA ASN A 102 17.62 -28.24 3.47
C ASN A 102 16.80 -27.57 4.60
N GLN A 103 16.91 -28.10 5.82
CA GLN A 103 16.16 -27.60 6.97
C GLN A 103 16.41 -26.09 7.24
N SER A 104 17.65 -25.61 7.04
CA SER A 104 17.98 -24.21 7.25
C SER A 104 17.27 -23.32 6.23
N GLU A 105 17.22 -23.72 4.96
CA GLU A 105 16.52 -22.99 3.91
C GLU A 105 15.01 -22.94 4.18
N VAL A 106 14.42 -24.07 4.60
CA VAL A 106 13.00 -24.11 5.00
C VAL A 106 12.72 -23.12 6.13
N LEU A 107 13.58 -23.10 7.18
CA LEU A 107 13.42 -22.17 8.29
C LEU A 107 13.56 -20.70 7.85
N GLN A 108 14.46 -20.41 6.91
CA GLN A 108 14.58 -19.06 6.34
C GLN A 108 13.33 -18.64 5.58
N LYS A 109 12.79 -19.51 4.70
CA LYS A 109 11.54 -19.24 3.97
C LYS A 109 10.35 -19.04 4.90
N LEU A 110 10.25 -19.84 5.96
CA LEU A 110 9.23 -19.69 7.00
C LEU A 110 9.40 -18.37 7.75
N GLY A 111 10.62 -17.98 8.09
CA GLY A 111 10.90 -16.69 8.72
C GLY A 111 10.47 -15.51 7.85
N GLN A 112 10.76 -15.56 6.55
CA GLN A 112 10.31 -14.55 5.58
C GLN A 112 8.77 -14.49 5.48
N LEU A 113 8.10 -15.64 5.41
CA LEU A 113 6.64 -15.71 5.38
C LEU A 113 6.01 -15.15 6.67
N PHE A 114 6.57 -15.48 7.83
CA PHE A 114 6.07 -14.96 9.11
C PHE A 114 6.27 -13.46 9.23
N ALA A 115 7.39 -12.92 8.73
CA ALA A 115 7.63 -11.48 8.69
C ALA A 115 6.61 -10.78 7.79
N LEU A 116 6.36 -11.31 6.57
CA LEU A 116 5.33 -10.79 5.66
C LEU A 116 3.95 -10.84 6.28
N ARG A 117 3.56 -11.98 6.87
CA ARG A 117 2.29 -12.13 7.56
C ARG A 117 2.16 -11.15 8.74
N HIS A 118 3.22 -10.97 9.51
CA HIS A 118 3.22 -10.00 10.61
C HIS A 118 3.02 -8.57 10.11
N LEU A 119 3.68 -8.21 9.01
CA LEU A 119 3.57 -6.88 8.41
C LEU A 119 2.15 -6.61 7.91
N ILE A 120 1.55 -7.56 7.20
CA ILE A 120 0.15 -7.47 6.72
C ILE A 120 -0.83 -7.39 7.90
N ASN A 121 -0.63 -8.23 8.93
CA ASN A 121 -1.50 -8.27 10.10
C ASN A 121 -1.38 -7.03 11.00
N LEU A 122 -0.21 -6.39 11.08
CA LEU A 122 -0.03 -5.15 11.84
C LEU A 122 -0.89 -4.02 11.29
N SER A 123 -1.23 -4.13 10.01
CA SER A 123 -2.11 -3.23 9.29
C SER A 123 -3.45 -3.88 8.96
N SER A 124 -3.93 -4.79 9.81
CA SER A 124 -5.26 -5.43 9.68
C SER A 124 -6.37 -4.42 9.46
N ASP A 125 -6.28 -3.24 10.09
CA ASP A 125 -7.23 -2.14 9.94
C ASP A 125 -7.24 -1.51 8.52
N LEU A 126 -6.37 -1.97 7.61
CA LEU A 126 -6.30 -1.45 6.24
C LEU A 126 -7.57 -1.81 5.45
N LEU A 127 -8.13 -3.01 5.61
CA LEU A 127 -9.31 -3.40 4.82
C LEU A 127 -10.64 -3.01 5.50
N ASP A 128 -10.58 -2.58 6.75
CA ASP A 128 -11.72 -2.08 7.48
C ASP A 128 -11.95 -0.59 7.19
N ILE A 129 -13.18 -0.12 7.41
CA ILE A 129 -13.51 1.29 7.32
C ILE A 129 -12.88 1.99 8.53
N PRO A 130 -11.98 2.98 8.34
CA PRO A 130 -11.36 3.68 9.45
C PRO A 130 -12.39 4.33 10.38
N ASP A 131 -12.17 4.25 11.70
CA ASP A 131 -13.06 4.77 12.76
C ASP A 131 -13.46 6.24 12.55
N PHE A 132 -12.59 7.01 11.91
CA PHE A 132 -12.83 8.39 11.51
C PHE A 132 -14.16 8.58 10.75
N TYR A 133 -14.62 7.57 10.00
CA TYR A 133 -15.82 7.66 9.19
C TYR A 133 -17.10 7.20 9.89
N TRP A 134 -17.02 6.56 11.06
CA TRP A 134 -18.18 5.95 11.73
C TRP A 134 -19.30 6.94 12.07
N ASP A 135 -18.96 8.21 12.32
CA ASP A 135 -19.93 9.28 12.59
C ASP A 135 -20.29 10.10 11.34
N HIS A 136 -19.84 9.68 10.16
CA HIS A 136 -19.89 10.43 8.92
C HIS A 136 -20.34 9.58 7.72
N ASP A 137 -21.61 9.17 7.72
CA ASP A 137 -22.22 8.33 6.68
C ASP A 137 -21.89 8.78 5.23
N ASN A 138 -21.88 10.09 4.98
CA ASN A 138 -21.58 10.64 3.66
C ASN A 138 -20.12 10.42 3.23
N LEU A 139 -19.18 10.45 4.18
CA LEU A 139 -17.77 10.25 3.92
C LEU A 139 -17.41 8.76 3.92
N GLU A 140 -18.06 7.96 4.75
CA GLU A 140 -17.97 6.50 4.70
C GLU A 140 -18.37 6.00 3.31
N ASN A 141 -19.54 6.42 2.82
CA ASN A 141 -19.99 6.06 1.47
C ASN A 141 -19.04 6.55 0.38
N LEU A 142 -18.46 7.75 0.54
CA LEU A 142 -17.47 8.28 -0.39
C LEU A 142 -16.19 7.43 -0.37
N TYR A 143 -15.72 7.06 0.82
CA TYR A 143 -14.52 6.26 1.03
C TYR A 143 -14.66 4.88 0.38
N ILE A 144 -15.72 4.15 0.72
CA ILE A 144 -16.02 2.82 0.14
C ILE A 144 -16.07 2.91 -1.37
N LYS A 145 -16.73 3.94 -1.92
CA LYS A 145 -16.83 4.12 -3.37
C LYS A 145 -15.46 4.36 -4.02
N MET A 146 -14.58 5.13 -3.39
CA MET A 146 -13.23 5.35 -3.94
C MET A 146 -12.38 4.09 -3.84
N SER A 147 -12.40 3.39 -2.71
CA SER A 147 -11.64 2.16 -2.51
C SER A 147 -12.09 1.01 -3.42
N ALA A 148 -13.30 1.06 -3.98
CA ALA A 148 -13.78 0.06 -4.94
C ALA A 148 -13.47 0.42 -6.41
N HIS A 149 -13.06 1.65 -6.69
CA HIS A 149 -12.81 2.15 -8.06
C HIS A 149 -11.34 2.42 -8.36
N LEU A 150 -10.50 2.45 -7.33
CA LEU A 150 -9.05 2.46 -7.40
C LEU A 150 -8.56 1.01 -7.33
#